data_AF-A0A1P8YE88-F1
#
_entry.id   AF-A0A1P8YE88-F1
#
_cell.length_a   1.000
_cell.length_b   1.000
_cell.length_c   1.000
_cell.angle_alpha   90.00
_cell.angle_beta   90.00
_cell.angle_gamma   90.00
#
_symmetry.space_group_name_H-M   'P 1'
#
loop_
_entity.id
_entity.type
_entity.pdbx_description
1 polymer ?
#
loop_
_entity_poly.entity_id
_entity_poly.type
_entity_poly.pdbx_seq_one_letter_code
_entity_poly.pdbx_strand_id
1 'polypeptide(L)'
;MAARLREVAADVLVVTEGSRDLLPPGGHVIDAGADWGYESPPYRHKTMLWSRWPLAGGPLIDHVASGLVCDATEAWPGRDDGGRLSDHAGVLCRLRSAD
;
A
#
# COMPACT_ATOMS: atom_id res chain seq x y z
N MET A 1 -10.55 -0.68 8.23
CA MET A 1 -9.30 -0.65 7.44
C MET A 1 -8.31 0.42 7.91
N ALA A 2 -8.63 1.72 7.90
CA ALA A 2 -7.67 2.79 8.27
C ALA A 2 -7.07 2.70 9.70
N ALA A 3 -7.84 2.25 10.70
CA ALA A 3 -7.30 1.99 12.04
C ALA A 3 -6.30 0.81 12.05
N ARG A 4 -6.68 -0.29 11.39
CA ARG A 4 -5.85 -1.49 11.23
C ARG A 4 -4.55 -1.24 10.48
N LEU A 5 -4.56 -0.49 9.38
CA LEU A 5 -3.32 -0.15 8.65
C LEU A 5 -2.35 0.67 9.50
N ARG A 6 -2.85 1.48 10.44
CA ARG A 6 -2.01 2.22 11.40
C ARG A 6 -1.37 1.29 12.44
N GLU A 7 -2.07 0.24 12.86
CA GLU A 7 -1.56 -0.74 13.83
C GLU A 7 -0.39 -1.57 13.30
N VAL A 8 -0.31 -1.81 11.98
CA VAL A 8 0.78 -2.57 11.35
C VAL A 8 2.14 -1.90 11.55
N ALA A 9 2.17 -0.58 11.81
CA ALA A 9 3.38 0.21 12.01
C ALA A 9 4.41 0.04 10.87
N ALA A 10 3.94 -0.23 9.64
CA ALA A 10 4.79 -0.43 8.48
C ALA A 10 5.59 0.84 8.16
N ASP A 11 6.82 0.64 7.66
CA ASP A 11 7.64 1.73 7.16
C ASP A 11 7.27 2.12 5.71
N VAL A 12 6.73 1.14 4.96
CA VAL A 12 6.26 1.27 3.58
C VAL A 12 4.95 0.52 3.42
N LEU A 13 3.96 1.12 2.76
CA LEU A 13 2.67 0.50 2.43
C LEU A 13 2.42 0.60 0.93
N VAL A 14 2.07 -0.53 0.29
CA VAL A 14 1.55 -0.56 -1.07
C VAL A 14 0.07 -0.89 -0.98
N VAL A 15 -0.77 0.01 -1.48
CA VAL A 15 -2.23 -0.14 -1.46
C VAL A 15 -2.73 -0.13 -2.89
N THR A 16 -3.34 -1.23 -3.32
CA THR A 16 -4.07 -1.30 -4.58
C THR A 16 -5.53 -0.97 -4.34
N GLU A 17 -6.14 -0.26 -5.29
CA GLU A 17 -7.55 0.12 -5.34
C GLU A 17 -8.07 0.87 -4.10
N GLY A 18 -7.18 1.54 -3.36
CA GLY A 18 -7.48 2.19 -2.09
C GLY A 18 -7.87 3.65 -2.19
N SER A 19 -8.31 4.21 -1.06
CA SER A 19 -8.44 5.66 -0.85
C SER A 19 -7.25 6.19 -0.05
N ARG A 20 -6.86 7.45 -0.28
CA ARG A 20 -5.84 8.15 0.50
C ARG A 20 -6.17 8.21 1.99
N ASP A 21 -7.46 8.19 2.34
CA ASP A 21 -7.93 8.21 3.73
C ASP A 21 -7.56 6.95 4.53
N LEU A 22 -7.10 5.90 3.84
CA LEU A 22 -6.61 4.68 4.46
C LEU A 22 -5.16 4.78 4.93
N LEU A 23 -4.41 5.76 4.42
CA LEU A 23 -2.97 5.88 4.66
C LEU A 23 -2.68 6.52 6.02
N PRO A 24 -1.58 6.14 6.69
CA PRO A 24 -1.18 6.79 7.92
C PRO A 24 -0.88 8.30 7.69
N PRO A 25 -1.18 9.17 8.67
CA PRO A 25 -0.84 10.58 8.58
C PRO A 25 0.68 10.80 8.61
N GLY A 26 1.16 11.87 7.99
CA GLY A 26 2.55 12.32 8.15
C GLY A 26 3.62 11.53 7.39
N GLY A 27 3.29 10.98 6.21
CA GLY A 27 4.25 10.32 5.32
C GLY A 27 4.25 10.90 3.91
N HIS A 28 5.00 10.26 3.02
CA HIS A 28 5.10 10.61 1.61
C HIS A 28 4.28 9.63 0.77
N VAL A 29 3.45 10.16 -0.12
CA VAL A 29 2.57 9.36 -0.98
C VAL A 29 2.93 9.62 -2.43
N ILE A 30 3.01 8.54 -3.18
CA ILE A 30 3.03 8.57 -4.63
C ILE A 30 1.92 7.68 -5.13
N ASP A 31 1.21 8.16 -6.15
CA ASP A 31 0.10 7.44 -6.73
C ASP A 31 0.27 7.27 -8.22
N ALA A 32 -0.59 6.39 -8.70
CA ALA A 32 -0.67 5.83 -10.02
C ALA A 32 -0.92 6.88 -11.11
N GLY A 33 -1.34 8.09 -10.75
CA GLY A 33 -1.92 9.02 -11.69
C GLY A 33 -3.19 8.46 -12.36
N ALA A 34 -3.60 9.09 -13.46
CA ALA A 34 -4.83 8.75 -14.18
C ALA A 34 -4.62 7.83 -15.39
N ASP A 35 -3.37 7.60 -15.82
CA ASP A 35 -3.05 6.92 -17.08
C ASP A 35 -2.89 5.40 -16.90
N TRP A 36 -4.00 4.67 -17.07
CA TRP A 36 -4.07 3.22 -16.90
C TRP A 36 -4.81 2.52 -18.05
N GLY A 37 -5.16 3.25 -19.12
CA GLY A 37 -5.93 2.72 -20.25
C GLY A 37 -7.44 2.49 -19.99
N TYR A 38 -7.99 2.96 -18.86
CA TYR A 38 -9.43 2.91 -18.54
C TYR A 38 -9.84 3.99 -17.53
N GLU A 39 -11.10 4.43 -17.57
CA GLU A 39 -11.66 5.44 -16.67
C GLU A 39 -11.45 5.08 -15.19
N SER A 40 -11.06 6.08 -14.38
CA SER A 40 -10.91 5.94 -12.93
C SER A 40 -11.94 6.81 -12.22
N PRO A 41 -12.80 6.26 -11.34
CA PRO A 41 -13.65 7.07 -10.49
C PRO A 41 -12.79 7.96 -9.58
N PRO A 42 -13.21 9.20 -9.28
CA PRO A 42 -12.41 10.17 -8.51
C PRO A 42 -12.13 9.74 -7.06
N TYR A 43 -12.85 8.74 -6.55
CA TYR A 43 -12.72 8.21 -5.18
C TYR A 43 -11.91 6.90 -5.09
N ARG A 44 -11.37 6.40 -6.21
CA ARG A 44 -10.60 5.15 -6.27
C ARG A 44 -9.22 5.44 -6.87
N HIS A 45 -8.17 5.35 -6.05
CA HIS A 45 -6.79 5.44 -6.52
C HIS A 45 -6.26 4.02 -6.76
N LYS A 46 -5.84 3.75 -8.01
CA LYS A 46 -5.60 2.38 -8.49
C LYS A 46 -4.43 1.69 -7.81
N THR A 47 -3.32 2.39 -7.60
CA THR A 47 -2.24 1.95 -6.72
C THR A 47 -1.63 3.18 -6.06
N MET A 48 -1.28 3.06 -4.79
CA MET A 48 -0.57 4.07 -4.03
C MET A 48 0.55 3.40 -3.25
N LEU A 49 1.69 4.07 -3.21
CA LEU A 49 2.78 3.76 -2.30
C LEU A 49 2.85 4.87 -1.25
N TRP A 50 2.79 4.49 0.01
CA TRP A 50 3.05 5.35 1.16
C TRP A 50 4.37 4.94 1.80
N SER A 51 5.18 5.91 2.22
CA SER A 51 6.45 5.70 2.90
C SER A 51 6.64 6.71 4.02
N ARG A 52 7.28 6.28 5.12
CA ARG A 52 7.74 7.20 6.17
C ARG A 52 8.82 8.17 5.66
N TRP A 53 9.57 7.81 4.62
CA TRP A 53 10.67 8.61 4.07
C TRP A 53 10.34 9.25 2.72
N PRO A 54 11.03 10.33 2.32
CA PRO A 54 10.84 10.96 1.02
C PRO A 54 10.96 9.98 -0.14
N LEU A 55 10.01 10.07 -1.06
CA LEU A 55 9.99 9.29 -2.30
C LEU A 55 10.67 10.10 -3.41
N ALA A 56 11.54 9.44 -4.19
CA ALA A 56 12.17 10.01 -5.38
C ALA A 56 11.61 9.34 -6.65
N GLY A 57 11.62 10.06 -7.77
CA GLY A 57 11.36 9.46 -9.10
C GLY A 57 9.99 9.74 -9.75
N GLY A 58 9.07 10.46 -9.09
CA GLY A 58 7.75 10.73 -9.66
C GLY A 58 6.86 9.48 -9.76
N PRO A 59 5.67 9.56 -10.36
CA PRO A 59 4.71 8.45 -10.44
C PRO A 59 5.36 7.18 -11.02
N LEU A 60 5.46 6.11 -10.21
CA LEU A 60 6.16 4.87 -10.56
C LEU A 60 5.43 3.71 -9.87
N ILE A 61 4.67 2.85 -10.56
CA ILE A 61 4.03 1.72 -9.86
C ILE A 61 3.67 0.46 -10.63
N ASP A 62 4.21 0.22 -11.82
CA ASP A 62 4.09 -1.14 -12.36
C ASP A 62 5.07 -2.11 -11.69
N HIS A 63 6.19 -1.60 -11.15
CA HIS A 63 7.26 -2.44 -10.63
C HIS A 63 7.87 -1.82 -9.36
N VAL A 64 7.72 -2.51 -8.24
CA VAL A 64 8.51 -2.23 -7.02
C VAL A 64 9.71 -3.16 -7.04
N ALA A 65 10.87 -2.63 -7.39
CA ALA A 65 12.14 -3.32 -7.21
C ALA A 65 12.77 -2.87 -5.90
N SER A 66 13.24 -3.81 -5.08
CA SER A 66 13.96 -3.50 -3.85
C SER A 66 15.18 -4.38 -3.72
N GLY A 67 16.23 -3.86 -3.07
CA GLY A 67 17.33 -4.67 -2.55
C GLY A 67 16.99 -5.34 -1.21
N LEU A 68 15.70 -5.50 -0.90
CA LEU A 68 15.24 -6.10 0.35
C LEU A 68 14.90 -7.58 0.12
N VAL A 69 15.24 -8.40 1.11
CA VAL A 69 14.82 -9.80 1.19
C VAL A 69 13.56 -9.89 2.04
N CYS A 70 12.56 -10.62 1.57
CA CYS A 70 11.39 -10.94 2.38
C CYS A 70 11.70 -12.15 3.26
N ASP A 71 11.65 -11.96 4.57
CA ASP A 71 11.95 -13.00 5.57
C ASP A 71 10.69 -13.72 6.07
N ALA A 72 9.53 -13.05 6.02
CA ALA A 72 8.24 -13.60 6.38
C ALA A 72 7.12 -12.99 5.53
N THR A 73 6.16 -13.83 5.17
CA THR A 73 4.91 -13.43 4.53
C THR A 73 3.74 -13.99 5.32
N GLU A 74 2.71 -13.17 5.51
CA GLU A 74 1.46 -13.56 6.15
C GLU A 74 0.29 -13.10 5.29
N ALA A 75 -0.63 -14.01 4.98
CA ALA A 75 -1.89 -13.65 4.34
C ALA A 75 -2.83 -13.03 5.36
N TRP A 76 -3.39 -11.87 5.02
CA TRP A 76 -4.33 -11.14 5.86
C TRP A 76 -5.75 -11.29 5.32
N PRO A 77 -6.73 -11.83 6.07
CA PRO A 77 -8.12 -11.86 5.62
C PRO A 77 -8.70 -10.47 5.31
N GLY A 78 -9.49 -10.40 4.23
CA GLY A 78 -10.24 -9.19 3.84
C GLY A 78 -11.42 -8.82 4.75
N ARG A 79 -11.56 -9.46 5.92
CA ARG A 79 -12.63 -9.24 6.91
C ARG A 79 -12.08 -9.39 8.34
N ASP A 80 -12.63 -8.64 9.28
CA ASP A 80 -12.42 -8.81 10.72
C ASP A 80 -13.74 -8.60 11.50
N ASP A 81 -13.67 -8.56 12.84
CA ASP A 81 -14.84 -8.35 13.70
C ASP A 81 -15.52 -6.99 13.47
N GLY A 82 -14.81 -6.02 12.86
CA GLY A 82 -15.34 -4.72 12.44
C GLY A 82 -16.00 -4.74 11.06
N GLY A 83 -16.04 -5.89 10.38
CA GLY A 83 -16.71 -6.09 9.11
C GLY A 83 -15.75 -6.29 7.93
N ARG A 84 -16.19 -5.88 6.72
CA ARG A 84 -15.39 -6.04 5.51
C ARG A 84 -14.27 -5.00 5.45
N LEU A 85 -13.04 -5.48 5.32
CA LEU A 85 -11.84 -4.66 5.12
C LEU A 85 -11.58 -4.44 3.62
N SER A 86 -11.61 -5.51 2.82
CA SER A 86 -11.36 -5.53 1.37
C SER A 86 -12.15 -6.66 0.68
N ASP A 87 -12.32 -6.64 -0.65
CA ASP A 87 -12.78 -7.79 -1.46
C ASP A 87 -11.74 -8.90 -1.52
N HIS A 88 -10.48 -8.52 -1.40
CA HIS A 88 -9.34 -9.42 -1.53
C HIS A 88 -8.66 -9.62 -0.17
N ALA A 89 -7.97 -10.74 -0.02
CA ALA A 89 -7.01 -10.91 1.07
C ALA A 89 -5.83 -9.95 0.85
N GLY A 90 -5.33 -9.37 1.94
CA GLY A 90 -4.07 -8.64 1.93
C GLY A 90 -2.88 -9.58 2.13
N VAL A 91 -1.68 -9.05 1.96
CA VAL A 91 -0.44 -9.73 2.35
C VAL A 91 0.40 -8.76 3.17
N LEU A 92 0.91 -9.23 4.31
CA LEU A 92 1.91 -8.55 5.10
C LEU A 92 3.26 -9.21 4.83
N CYS A 93 4.24 -8.42 4.40
CA CYS A 93 5.62 -8.87 4.22
C CYS A 93 6.50 -8.20 5.27
N ARG A 94 7.33 -8.98 5.95
CA ARG A 94 8.48 -8.43 6.66
C ARG A 94 9.67 -8.47 5.71
N LEU A 95 10.35 -7.33 5.61
CA LEU A 95 11.44 -7.08 4.67
C LEU A 95 12.67 -6.66 5.47
N ARG A 96 13.85 -7.13 5.05
CA ARG A 96 15.16 -6.73 5.58
C ARG A 96 16.11 -6.37 4.43
N SER A 97 17.20 -5.66 4.70
CA SER A 97 18.24 -5.47 3.68
C SER A 97 18.77 -6.81 3.17
N ALA A 98 18.96 -6.94 1.86
CA ALA A 98 19.91 -7.91 1.33
C ALA A 98 21.31 -7.50 1.79
N ASP A 99 22.09 -8.49 2.23
CA ASP A 99 23.49 -8.32 2.61
C ASP A 99 24.37 -8.05 1.38
#